data_AF-Q22654-F1
#
_entry.id   AF-Q22654-F1
#
_cell.length_a   1.000
_cell.length_b   1.000
_cell.length_c   1.000
_cell.angle_alpha   90.00
_cell.angle_beta   90.00
_cell.angle_gamma   90.00
#
_symmetry.space_group_name_H-M   'P 1'
#
loop_
_entity.id
_entity.type
_entity.pdbx_description
1 polymer ?
#
loop_
_entity_poly.entity_id
_entity_poly.type
_entity_poly.pdbx_seq_one_letter_code
_entity_poly.pdbx_strand_id
1 'polypeptide(L)'
;MKVAPLLEEVMDLRRKIHIINAEQFLKTRNEHTTLILQVEAMITEFSLHVFKEHFEAIRRKGAYCSVRGERNFVRYSKTLTELNSSLRHMIASFHGNN
;
A
#
# COMPACT_ATOMS: atom_id res chain seq x y z
N MET A 1 27.85 -31.73 -11.66
CA MET A 1 28.46 -30.39 -11.67
C MET A 1 27.41 -29.38 -11.23
N LYS A 2 27.67 -28.53 -10.23
CA LYS A 2 26.87 -27.33 -10.00
C LYS A 2 27.39 -26.26 -10.95
N VAL A 3 26.64 -25.93 -12.00
CA VAL A 3 26.99 -24.88 -12.95
C VAL A 3 26.57 -23.55 -12.31
N ALA A 4 27.53 -22.63 -12.13
CA ALA A 4 27.20 -21.28 -11.69
C ALA A 4 26.40 -20.58 -12.80
N PRO A 5 25.33 -19.82 -12.47
CA PRO A 5 24.56 -19.11 -13.48
C PRO A 5 25.45 -18.09 -14.21
N LEU A 6 25.21 -17.93 -15.51
CA LEU A 6 25.91 -16.92 -16.30
C LEU A 6 25.50 -15.52 -15.81
N LEU A 7 26.41 -14.56 -15.83
CA LEU A 7 26.15 -13.19 -15.35
C LEU A 7 24.92 -12.56 -16.02
N GLU A 8 24.74 -12.83 -17.31
CA GLU A 8 23.59 -12.35 -18.10
C GLU A 8 22.26 -12.91 -17.58
N GLU A 9 22.20 -14.19 -17.21
CA GLU A 9 21.02 -14.82 -16.61
C GLU A 9 20.68 -14.16 -15.26
N VAL A 10 21.71 -13.88 -14.44
CA VAL A 10 21.53 -13.19 -13.15
C VAL A 10 21.01 -11.75 -13.36
N MET A 11 21.50 -11.04 -14.39
CA MET A 11 21.03 -9.69 -14.71
C MET A 11 19.58 -9.68 -15.19
N ASP A 12 19.19 -10.61 -16.08
CA ASP A 12 17.81 -10.76 -16.54
C ASP A 12 16.86 -11.08 -15.37
N LEU A 13 17.25 -11.99 -14.48
CA LEU A 13 16.49 -12.29 -13.26
C LEU A 13 16.32 -11.06 -12.35
N ARG A 14 17.38 -10.26 -12.13
CA ARG A 14 17.29 -9.03 -11.34
C ARG A 14 16.33 -8.02 -11.95
N ARG A 15 16.35 -7.87 -13.28
CA ARG A 15 15.43 -6.99 -14.01
C ARG A 15 13.98 -7.48 -13.87
N LYS A 16 13.73 -8.77 -14.06
CA LYS A 16 12.41 -9.40 -13.86
C LYS A 16 11.89 -9.18 -12.44
N ILE A 17 12.71 -9.41 -11.43
CA ILE A 17 12.35 -9.17 -10.02
C ILE A 17 12.02 -7.70 -9.78
N HIS A 18 12.79 -6.78 -10.35
CA HIS A 18 12.53 -5.34 -10.24
C HIS A 18 11.16 -4.96 -10.83
N ILE A 19 10.84 -5.48 -12.02
CA ILE A 19 9.54 -5.26 -12.69
C ILE A 19 8.39 -5.81 -11.84
N ILE A 20 8.50 -7.06 -11.37
CA ILE A 20 7.47 -7.70 -10.52
C ILE A 20 7.23 -6.88 -9.24
N ASN A 21 8.29 -6.39 -8.61
CA ASN A 21 8.17 -5.55 -7.42
C ASN A 21 7.50 -4.20 -7.74
N ALA A 22 7.80 -3.60 -8.89
CA ALA A 22 7.17 -2.36 -9.34
C ALA A 22 5.66 -2.56 -9.59
N GLU A 23 5.28 -3.64 -10.27
CA GLU A 23 3.88 -3.99 -10.54
C GLU A 23 3.10 -4.24 -9.24
N GLN A 24 3.67 -5.01 -8.31
CA GLN A 24 3.07 -5.25 -7.00
C GLN A 24 2.90 -3.96 -6.21
N PHE A 25 3.89 -3.05 -6.27
CA PHE A 25 3.80 -1.73 -5.64
C PHE A 25 2.65 -0.91 -6.24
N LEU A 26 2.55 -0.83 -7.57
CA LEU A 26 1.47 -0.11 -8.25
C LEU A 26 0.09 -0.66 -7.89
N LYS A 27 -0.05 -1.99 -7.85
CA LYS A 27 -1.30 -2.66 -7.42
C LYS A 27 -1.67 -2.28 -5.99
N THR A 28 -0.72 -2.35 -5.07
CA THR A 28 -0.93 -2.03 -3.64
C THR A 28 -1.27 -0.55 -3.45
N ARG A 29 -0.61 0.34 -4.22
CA ARG A 29 -0.87 1.78 -4.22
C ARG A 29 -2.28 2.11 -4.74
N ASN A 30 -2.70 1.48 -5.84
CA ASN A 30 -4.03 1.71 -6.40
C ASN A 30 -5.13 1.26 -5.42
N GLU A 31 -4.94 0.09 -4.78
CA GLU A 31 -5.83 -0.35 -3.70
C GLU A 31 -5.88 0.65 -2.55
N HIS A 32 -4.72 1.18 -2.13
CA HIS A 32 -4.67 2.20 -1.07
C HIS A 32 -5.53 3.42 -1.43
N THR A 33 -5.39 3.95 -2.64
CA THR A 33 -6.21 5.07 -3.14
C THR A 33 -7.70 4.73 -3.10
N THR A 34 -8.09 3.52 -3.55
CA THR A 34 -9.49 3.08 -3.50
C THR A 34 -10.03 3.02 -2.06
N LEU A 35 -9.25 2.48 -1.12
CA LEU A 35 -9.65 2.38 0.28
C LEU A 35 -9.78 3.76 0.95
N ILE A 36 -8.90 4.70 0.62
CA ILE A 36 -9.00 6.10 1.08
C ILE A 36 -10.33 6.71 0.63
N LEU A 37 -10.67 6.59 -0.66
CA LEU A 37 -11.93 7.13 -1.20
C LEU A 37 -13.18 6.48 -0.55
N GLN A 38 -13.12 5.19 -0.25
CA GLN A 38 -14.21 4.49 0.46
C GLN A 38 -14.40 5.03 1.88
N VAL A 39 -13.32 5.25 2.62
CA VAL A 39 -13.40 5.82 3.97
C VAL A 39 -13.87 7.28 3.91
N GLU A 40 -13.39 8.09 2.97
CA GLU A 40 -13.86 9.48 2.78
C GLU A 40 -15.37 9.54 2.51
N ALA A 41 -15.91 8.60 1.73
CA ALA A 41 -17.35 8.52 1.47
C ALA A 41 -18.18 8.09 2.71
N MET A 42 -17.57 7.42 3.69
CA MET A 42 -18.23 6.95 4.91
C MET A 42 -18.08 7.93 6.08
N ILE A 43 -17.08 8.82 6.05
CA ILE A 43 -16.87 9.82 7.09
C ILE A 43 -18.00 10.86 7.05
N THR A 44 -18.80 10.88 8.11
CA THR A 44 -19.81 11.92 8.37
C THR A 44 -19.24 13.04 9.24
N GLU A 45 -19.95 14.17 9.30
CA GLU A 45 -19.60 15.27 10.21
C GLU A 45 -19.50 14.81 11.67
N PHE A 46 -20.36 13.87 12.07
CA PHE A 46 -20.44 13.29 13.42
C PHE A 46 -19.42 12.18 13.72
N SER A 47 -18.51 11.86 12.79
CA SER A 47 -17.46 10.87 13.05
C SER A 47 -16.53 11.35 14.18
N LEU A 48 -16.21 10.46 15.13
CA LEU A 48 -15.36 10.75 16.29
C LEU A 48 -14.04 11.42 15.86
N HIS A 49 -13.61 12.44 16.59
CA HIS A 49 -12.35 13.17 16.29
C HIS A 49 -11.15 12.23 16.18
N VAL A 50 -11.03 11.28 17.11
CA VAL A 50 -9.97 10.26 17.12
C VAL A 50 -9.97 9.43 15.84
N PHE A 51 -11.16 9.12 15.31
CA PHE A 51 -11.28 8.40 14.05
C PHE A 51 -10.76 9.24 12.87
N LYS A 52 -11.19 10.51 12.78
CA LYS A 52 -10.74 11.44 11.72
C LYS A 52 -9.23 11.64 11.77
N GLU A 53 -8.64 11.82 12.95
CA GLU A 53 -7.20 11.96 13.12
C GLU A 53 -6.44 10.70 12.69
N HIS A 54 -6.95 9.52 13.07
CA HIS A 54 -6.32 8.26 12.69
C HIS A 54 -6.38 8.04 11.18
N PHE A 55 -7.52 8.30 10.55
CA PHE A 55 -7.67 8.25 9.09
C PHE A 55 -6.72 9.22 8.39
N GLU A 56 -6.66 10.47 8.84
CA GLU A 56 -5.78 11.49 8.28
C GLU A 56 -4.29 11.12 8.42
N ALA A 57 -3.89 10.50 9.53
CA ALA A 57 -2.54 9.98 9.72
C ALA A 57 -2.21 8.87 8.72
N ILE A 58 -3.15 7.94 8.47
CA ILE A 58 -3.00 6.90 7.46
C ILE A 58 -2.87 7.52 6.06
N ARG A 59 -3.76 8.45 5.70
CA ARG A 59 -3.78 9.14 4.40
C ARG A 59 -2.44 9.83 4.09
N ARG A 60 -1.89 10.58 5.06
CA ARG A 60 -0.57 11.22 4.91
C ARG A 60 0.57 10.21 4.76
N LYS A 61 0.57 9.14 5.57
CA LYS A 61 1.60 8.09 5.48
C LYS A 61 1.51 7.31 4.17
N GLY A 62 0.30 7.07 3.67
CA GLY A 62 0.02 6.50 2.37
C GLY A 62 0.59 7.34 1.23
N ALA A 63 0.28 8.65 1.21
CA ALA A 63 0.83 9.59 0.23
C ALA A 63 2.37 9.62 0.24
N TYR A 64 2.98 9.61 1.42
CA TYR A 64 4.44 9.52 1.56
C TYR A 64 5.00 8.23 0.92
N CYS A 65 4.38 7.08 1.18
CA CYS A 65 4.80 5.80 0.60
C CYS A 65 4.61 5.77 -0.92
N SER A 66 3.51 6.33 -1.43
CA SER A 66 3.22 6.45 -2.86
C SER A 66 4.28 7.23 -3.62
N VAL A 67 4.75 8.35 -3.05
CA VAL A 67 5.78 9.21 -3.67
C VAL A 67 7.18 8.59 -3.58
N ARG A 68 7.50 7.92 -2.47
CA ARG A 68 8.84 7.35 -2.25
C ARG A 68 9.01 5.93 -2.78
N GLY A 69 7.93 5.28 -3.21
CA GLY A 69 7.87 3.89 -3.64
C GLY A 69 8.90 3.47 -4.67
N GLU A 70 9.15 4.34 -5.66
CA GLU A 70 10.12 4.11 -6.74
C GLU A 70 11.55 3.90 -6.25
N ARG A 71 11.88 4.39 -5.04
CA ARG A 71 13.20 4.19 -4.44
C ARG A 71 13.34 2.83 -3.76
N ASN A 72 12.23 2.20 -3.36
CA ASN A 72 12.22 0.90 -2.71
C ASN A 72 10.82 0.26 -2.74
N PHE A 73 10.50 -0.41 -3.86
CA PHE A 73 9.19 -1.02 -4.07
C PHE A 73 8.81 -1.99 -2.95
N VAL A 74 9.74 -2.85 -2.51
CA VAL A 74 9.49 -3.89 -1.50
C VAL A 74 9.11 -3.26 -0.15
N ARG A 75 9.90 -2.30 0.32
CA ARG A 75 9.68 -1.63 1.62
C ARG A 75 8.35 -0.87 1.65
N TYR A 76 8.08 -0.09 0.60
CA TYR A 76 6.88 0.75 0.57
C TYR A 76 5.62 -0.04 0.27
N SER A 77 5.71 -1.15 -0.49
CA SER A 77 4.58 -2.09 -0.67
C SER A 77 4.18 -2.72 0.66
N LYS A 78 5.15 -3.17 1.48
CA LYS A 78 4.88 -3.71 2.81
C LYS A 78 4.14 -2.68 3.68
N THR A 79 4.68 -1.46 3.74
CA THR A 79 4.07 -0.38 4.53
C THR A 79 2.66 -0.05 4.05
N LEU A 80 2.44 0.05 2.73
CA LEU A 80 1.11 0.28 2.17
C LEU A 80 0.14 -0.86 2.48
N THR A 81 0.59 -2.11 2.47
CA THR A 81 -0.24 -3.27 2.82
C THR A 81 -0.72 -3.22 4.28
N GLU A 82 0.15 -2.81 5.20
CA GLU A 82 -0.21 -2.58 6.61
C GLU A 82 -1.26 -1.46 6.72
N LEU A 83 -1.07 -0.34 6.01
CA LEU A 83 -2.04 0.76 5.98
C LEU A 83 -3.39 0.34 5.36
N ASN A 84 -3.37 -0.45 4.28
CA ASN A 84 -4.58 -0.97 3.64
C ASN A 84 -5.36 -1.86 4.62
N SER A 85 -4.65 -2.65 5.45
CA SER A 85 -5.27 -3.47 6.48
C SER A 85 -5.99 -2.60 7.52
N SER A 86 -5.35 -1.51 7.98
CA SER A 86 -5.99 -0.54 8.88
C SER A 86 -7.22 0.13 8.24
N LEU A 87 -7.16 0.52 6.96
CA LEU A 87 -8.32 1.09 6.25
C LEU A 87 -9.47 0.08 6.12
N ARG A 88 -9.18 -1.18 5.80
CA ARG A 88 -10.21 -2.23 5.76
C ARG A 88 -10.86 -2.45 7.13
N HIS A 89 -10.08 -2.40 8.21
CA HIS A 89 -10.63 -2.45 9.57
C HIS A 89 -11.54 -1.25 9.86
N MET A 90 -11.15 -0.03 9.45
CA MET A 90 -12.01 1.15 9.57
C MET A 90 -13.34 0.99 8.83
N ILE A 91 -13.29 0.52 7.58
CA ILE A 91 -14.47 0.26 6.74
C ILE A 91 -15.37 -0.80 7.40
N ALA A 92 -14.80 -1.87 7.95
CA ALA A 92 -15.57 -2.89 8.66
C ALA A 92 -16.27 -2.31 9.89
N SER A 93 -15.62 -1.43 10.65
CA SER A 93 -16.22 -0.75 11.80
C SER A 93 -17.39 0.17 11.42
N PHE A 94 -17.36 0.78 10.23
CA PHE A 94 -18.51 1.55 9.73
C PHE A 94 -19.71 0.67 9.38
N HIS A 95 -19.49 -0.50 8.79
CA HIS A 95 -20.57 -1.43 8.47
C HIS A 95 -21.15 -2.16 9.68
N GLY A 96 -20.38 -2.35 10.75
CA GLY A 96 -20.86 -2.97 11.99
C GLY A 96 -21.66 -2.03 12.90
N ASN A 97 -21.62 -0.72 12.65
CA ASN A 97 -22.31 0.31 13.44
C ASN A 97 -23.58 0.86 12.76
N ASN A 98 -23.97 0.32 11.61
CA ASN A 98 -25.25 0.54 10.94
C ASN A 98 -26.10 -0.73 10.99
#